data_AF-A0ABC8KDR3-F1
#
_entry.id   AF-A0ABC8KDR3-F1
#
_cell.length_a   1.000
_cell.length_b   1.000
_cell.length_c   1.000
_cell.angle_alpha   90.00
_cell.angle_beta   90.00
_cell.angle_gamma   90.00
#
_symmetry.space_group_name_H-M   'P 1'
#
loop_
_entity.id
_entity.type
_entity.pdbx_description
1 polymer ?
#
loop_
_entity_poly.entity_id
_entity_poly.type
_entity_poly.pdbx_seq_one_letter_code
_entity_poly.pdbx_strand_id
1 'polypeptide(L)'
;MVSAGIDMDEGALEIRRGDASMRRGKVLEVDGEKAFVQVFEGTSGIDNKFTTVQFTGEVLKTPVSQDMLGLIFNGSGKPIDNGPPIFPEAYLDIPV
;
A
#
# COMPACT_ATOMS: atom_id res chain seq x y z
N MET A 1 15.90 8.50 -8.52
CA MET A 1 16.31 7.26 -9.19
C MET A 1 16.44 6.22 -8.09
N VAL A 2 15.54 5.25 -8.03
CA VAL A 2 15.57 4.19 -7.01
C VAL A 2 15.98 2.93 -7.77
N SER A 3 17.21 2.46 -7.60
CA SER A 3 17.66 1.18 -8.17
C SER A 3 17.55 0.09 -7.09
N ALA A 4 16.37 -0.51 -7.00
CA ALA A 4 16.19 -1.84 -6.44
C ALA A 4 15.75 -2.73 -7.61
N GLY A 5 16.20 -3.98 -7.67
CA GLY A 5 15.68 -4.92 -8.66
C GLY A 5 14.16 -4.99 -8.51
N ILE A 6 13.44 -4.45 -9.49
CA ILE A 6 11.98 -4.36 -9.43
C ILE A 6 11.46 -5.67 -10.01
N ASP A 7 11.00 -6.54 -9.13
CA ASP A 7 10.34 -7.77 -9.55
C ASP A 7 8.89 -7.46 -9.96
N MET A 8 8.45 -8.00 -11.09
CA MET A 8 7.13 -7.72 -11.66
C MET A 8 6.00 -8.43 -10.91
N ASP A 9 6.27 -9.60 -10.32
CA ASP A 9 5.21 -10.49 -9.85
C ASP A 9 4.75 -10.24 -8.40
N GLU A 10 5.50 -9.51 -7.57
CA GLU A 10 5.26 -9.47 -6.11
C GLU A 10 5.44 -8.09 -5.43
N GLY A 11 5.49 -7.00 -6.19
CA GLY A 11 5.87 -5.69 -5.65
C GLY A 11 4.71 -4.86 -5.08
N ALA A 12 4.26 -5.11 -3.84
CA ALA A 12 3.61 -4.03 -3.11
C ALA A 12 4.63 -2.91 -2.83
N LEU A 13 4.12 -1.69 -2.75
CA LEU A 13 4.95 -0.52 -2.49
C LEU A 13 4.25 0.46 -1.57
N GLU A 14 5.07 1.16 -0.80
CA GLU A 14 4.65 2.24 0.07
C GLU A 14 5.18 3.57 -0.46
N ILE A 15 4.31 4.57 -0.48
CA ILE A 15 4.61 5.92 -0.95
C ILE A 15 4.46 6.86 0.24
N ARG A 16 5.60 7.39 0.69
CA ARG A 16 5.66 8.38 1.77
C ARG A 16 5.79 9.77 1.18
N ARG A 17 4.82 10.64 1.48
CA ARG A 17 4.81 12.03 1.01
C ARG A 17 5.43 12.98 2.04
N GLY A 18 5.69 14.23 1.63
CA GLY A 18 6.26 15.28 2.49
C GLY A 18 5.36 15.69 3.66
N ASP A 19 4.04 15.45 3.56
CA ASP A 19 3.06 15.63 4.65
C ASP A 19 3.02 14.45 5.64
N ALA A 20 3.99 13.53 5.54
CA ALA A 20 4.08 12.28 6.30
C ALA A 20 2.92 11.30 6.10
N SER A 21 2.00 11.56 5.17
CA SER A 21 0.98 10.58 4.83
C SER A 21 1.57 9.44 3.99
N MET A 22 0.99 8.27 4.18
CA MET A 22 1.35 7.03 3.50
C MET A 22 0.26 6.64 2.52
N ARG A 23 0.67 6.19 1.33
CA ARG A 23 -0.20 5.57 0.32
C ARG A 23 0.39 4.21 -0.07
N ARG A 24 -0.47 3.31 -0.52
CA ARG A 24 -0.08 1.98 -0.97
C ARG A 24 -0.27 1.86 -2.48
N GLY A 25 0.52 0.99 -3.08
CA GLY A 25 0.41 0.69 -4.48
C GLY A 25 0.89 -0.70 -4.82
N LYS A 26 0.80 -1.01 -6.11
CA LYS A 26 1.40 -2.20 -6.71
C LYS A 26 2.16 -1.84 -7.97
N VAL A 27 3.22 -2.60 -8.25
CA VAL A 27 3.88 -2.58 -9.56
C VAL A 27 2.92 -3.19 -10.59
N LEU A 28 2.82 -2.56 -11.76
CA LEU A 28 2.06 -3.05 -12.91
C LEU A 28 3.01 -3.62 -13.98
N GLU A 29 4.11 -2.93 -14.22
CA GLU A 29 5.08 -3.29 -15.25
C GLU A 29 6.43 -2.64 -14.93
N VAL A 30 7.51 -3.30 -15.35
CA VAL A 30 8.89 -2.81 -15.27
C VAL A 30 9.48 -2.74 -16.67
N ASP A 31 9.89 -1.53 -17.08
CA ASP A 31 10.57 -1.29 -18.34
C ASP A 31 11.99 -0.78 -18.06
N GLY A 32 12.96 -1.71 -18.11
CA GLY A 32 14.35 -1.44 -17.79
C GLY A 32 14.54 -0.91 -16.36
N GLU A 33 14.86 0.38 -16.24
CA GLU A 33 15.06 1.07 -14.96
C GLU A 33 13.82 1.84 -14.47
N LYS A 34 12.67 1.68 -15.15
CA LYS A 34 11.42 2.36 -14.82
C LYS A 34 10.38 1.33 -14.39
N ALA A 35 9.53 1.72 -13.44
CA ALA A 35 8.36 0.95 -13.07
C ALA A 35 7.09 1.80 -13.22
N PHE A 36 6.08 1.17 -13.80
CA PHE A 36 4.70 1.66 -13.79
C PHE A 36 4.02 1.13 -12.55
N VAL A 37 3.42 2.03 -11.76
CA VAL A 37 2.83 1.70 -10.47
C VAL A 37 1.40 2.22 -10.38
N GLN A 38 0.52 1.43 -9.77
CA GLN A 38 -0.83 1.86 -9.40
C GLN A 38 -0.81 2.38 -7.96
N VAL A 39 -1.46 3.51 -7.70
CA VAL A 39 -1.63 4.06 -6.34
C VAL A 39 -3.10 3.98 -5.95
N PHE A 40 -3.41 3.27 -4.87
CA PHE A 40 -4.80 2.97 -4.50
C PHE A 40 -5.54 4.19 -3.96
N GLU A 41 -4.88 5.04 -3.16
CA GLU A 41 -5.44 6.28 -2.62
C GLU A 41 -5.36 7.47 -3.60
N GLY A 42 -5.06 7.20 -4.87
CA GLY A 42 -4.88 8.18 -5.94
C GLY A 42 -3.50 8.83 -5.95
N THR A 43 -3.27 9.78 -6.85
CA THR A 43 -1.95 10.40 -7.09
C THR A 43 -1.88 11.89 -6.73
N SER A 44 -2.99 12.49 -6.30
CA SER A 44 -3.04 13.91 -5.96
C SER A 44 -2.07 14.27 -4.84
N GLY A 45 -1.22 15.27 -5.10
CA GLY A 45 -0.20 15.74 -4.16
C GLY A 45 1.02 14.84 -4.03
N ILE A 46 1.24 13.90 -4.95
CA ILE A 46 2.56 13.27 -5.15
C ILE A 46 3.45 14.24 -5.94
N ASP A 47 4.68 14.43 -5.47
CA ASP A 47 5.67 15.34 -6.07
C ASP A 47 7.03 14.66 -6.18
N ASN A 48 7.97 15.25 -6.92
CA ASN A 48 9.29 14.66 -7.17
C ASN A 48 10.38 15.08 -6.16
N LYS A 49 10.07 15.95 -5.19
CA LYS A 49 11.04 16.48 -4.22
C LYS A 49 10.92 15.86 -2.84
N PHE A 50 9.69 15.65 -2.38
CA PHE A 50 9.39 15.24 -1.01
C PHE A 50 8.65 13.90 -0.93
N THR A 51 8.39 13.24 -2.05
CA THR A 51 7.81 11.91 -2.07
C THR A 51 8.89 10.84 -2.24
N THR A 52 8.87 9.83 -1.38
CA THR A 52 9.74 8.66 -1.43
C THR A 52 8.89 7.41 -1.67
N VAL A 53 9.40 6.51 -2.49
CA VAL A 53 8.76 5.21 -2.78
C VAL A 53 9.67 4.10 -2.24
N GLN A 54 9.07 3.15 -1.54
CA GLN A 54 9.74 1.97 -1.02
C GLN A 54 9.01 0.73 -1.52
N PHE A 55 9.74 -0.16 -2.21
CA PHE A 55 9.26 -1.48 -2.59
C PHE A 55 9.36 -2.39 -1.36
N THR A 56 8.28 -3.11 -1.03
CA THR A 56 8.25 -3.98 0.15
C THR A 56 8.82 -5.37 -0.15
N GLY A 57 8.85 -5.79 -1.42
CA GLY A 57 9.24 -7.14 -1.82
C GLY A 57 8.27 -8.22 -1.32
N GLU A 58 7.05 -7.81 -0.99
CA GLU A 58 5.98 -8.69 -0.55
C GLU A 58 4.69 -8.30 -1.27
N VAL A 59 3.79 -9.25 -1.47
CA VAL A 59 2.43 -8.98 -1.93
C VAL A 59 1.66 -8.12 -0.94
N LEU A 60 0.61 -7.45 -1.42
CA LEU A 60 -0.24 -6.60 -0.58
C LEU A 60 -0.95 -7.46 0.47
N LYS A 61 -0.74 -7.14 1.75
CA LYS A 61 -1.37 -7.84 2.88
C LYS A 61 -2.38 -6.96 3.61
N THR A 62 -3.47 -7.58 4.04
CA THR A 62 -4.46 -6.96 4.91
C THR A 62 -4.31 -7.47 6.34
N PRO A 63 -4.26 -6.58 7.35
CA PRO A 63 -4.41 -6.97 8.74
C PRO A 63 -5.81 -7.56 8.97
N VAL A 64 -5.90 -8.79 9.47
CA VAL A 64 -7.16 -9.46 9.78
C VAL A 64 -7.25 -9.79 11.26
N SER A 65 -8.46 -9.74 11.82
CA SER A 65 -8.76 -10.10 13.20
C SER A 65 -10.23 -10.49 13.33
N GLN A 66 -10.56 -11.35 14.28
CA GLN A 66 -11.96 -11.60 14.65
C GLN A 66 -12.67 -10.33 15.14
N ASP A 67 -11.93 -9.36 15.70
CA ASP A 67 -12.44 -8.06 16.15
C ASP A 67 -12.97 -7.18 15.00
N MET A 68 -12.73 -7.56 13.74
CA MET A 68 -13.30 -6.88 12.57
C MET A 68 -14.82 -7.09 12.44
N LEU A 69 -15.38 -8.12 13.08
CA LEU A 69 -16.81 -8.42 12.98
C LEU A 69 -17.64 -7.28 13.58
N GLY A 70 -18.56 -6.74 12.77
CA GLY A 70 -19.42 -5.63 13.17
C GLY A 70 -18.83 -4.24 12.89
N LEU A 71 -17.59 -4.17 12.40
CA LEU A 71 -16.98 -2.93 11.95
C LEU A 71 -17.20 -2.69 10.45
N ILE A 72 -17.24 -1.42 10.08
CA ILE A 72 -17.36 -0.95 8.69
C ILE A 72 -16.00 -0.43 8.25
N PHE A 73 -15.51 -0.94 7.11
CA PHE A 73 -14.23 -0.56 6.51
C PHE A 73 -14.42 0.09 5.15
N ASN A 74 -13.48 0.93 4.75
CA ASN A 74 -13.36 1.38 3.36
C ASN A 74 -12.62 0.33 2.50
N GLY A 75 -12.52 0.59 1.18
CA GLY A 75 -11.81 -0.27 0.23
C GLY A 75 -10.29 -0.42 0.47
N SER A 76 -9.72 0.35 1.40
CA SER A 76 -8.31 0.24 1.82
C SER A 76 -8.15 -0.49 3.15
N GLY A 77 -9.22 -1.07 3.69
CA GLY A 77 -9.21 -1.81 4.96
C GLY A 77 -9.10 -0.93 6.22
N LYS A 78 -9.37 0.38 6.13
CA LYS A 78 -9.40 1.28 7.29
C LYS A 78 -10.82 1.34 7.86
N PRO A 79 -11.01 1.22 9.19
CA PRO A 79 -12.32 1.42 9.83
C PRO A 79 -12.87 2.83 9.54
N ILE A 80 -14.17 2.95 9.30
CA ILE A 80 -14.86 4.22 8.97
C ILE A 80 -16.06 4.52 9.88
N ASP A 81 -16.26 3.72 10.92
CA ASP A 81 -17.41 3.78 11.83
C ASP A 81 -17.05 4.33 13.23
N ASN A 82 -15.82 4.81 13.42
CA ASN A 82 -15.28 5.23 14.73
C ASN A 82 -15.31 4.11 15.80
N GLY A 83 -15.32 2.85 15.37
CA GLY A 83 -15.18 1.70 16.27
C GLY A 83 -13.80 1.64 16.96
N PRO A 84 -13.63 0.73 17.93
CA PRO A 84 -12.37 0.54 18.64
C PRO A 84 -11.22 0.18 17.68
N PRO A 85 -9.96 0.50 18.05
CA PRO A 85 -8.82 0.06 17.27
C PRO A 85 -8.74 -1.47 17.24
N ILE A 86 -8.44 -2.01 16.06
CA ILE A 86 -8.33 -3.45 15.84
C ILE A 86 -6.88 -3.85 16.00
N PHE A 87 -6.64 -4.91 16.79
CA PHE A 87 -5.35 -5.56 16.84
C PHE A 87 -5.35 -6.74 15.86
N PRO A 88 -4.52 -6.71 14.80
CA PRO A 88 -4.47 -7.80 13.84
C PRO A 88 -3.90 -9.08 14.48
N GLU A 89 -4.56 -10.20 14.20
CA GLU A 89 -4.10 -11.55 14.55
C GLU A 89 -3.21 -12.14 13.44
N ALA A 90 -3.46 -11.75 12.18
CA ALA A 90 -2.69 -12.18 11.04
C ALA A 90 -2.63 -11.09 9.95
N TYR A 91 -1.68 -11.24 9.03
CA TYR A 91 -1.59 -10.48 7.79
C TYR A 91 -1.77 -11.45 6.64
N LEU A 92 -2.89 -11.36 5.95
CA LEU A 92 -3.22 -12.25 4.84
C LEU A 92 -3.07 -11.52 3.51
N ASP A 93 -2.60 -12.26 2.51
CA ASP A 93 -2.46 -11.75 1.16
C ASP A 93 -3.84 -11.38 0.59
N ILE A 94 -3.90 -10.23 -0.09
CA ILE A 94 -5.09 -9.82 -0.81
C ILE A 94 -4.98 -10.38 -2.23
N PRO A 95 -5.88 -11.30 -2.65
CA PRO A 95 -5.97 -11.67 -4.05
C PRO A 95 -6.47 -10.45 -4.83
N VAL A 96 -5.58 -9.83 -5.62
CA VAL A 96 -5.86 -8.68 -6.48
C VAL A 96 -5.91 -9.05 -7.96
#